data_AF-A0A7Y4NQ89-F1
#
_entry.id   AF-A0A7Y4NQ89-F1
#
_cell.length_a   1.000
_cell.length_b   1.000
_cell.length_c   1.000
_cell.angle_alpha   90.00
_cell.angle_beta   90.00
_cell.angle_gamma   90.00
#
_symmetry.space_group_name_H-M   'P 1'
#
loop_
_entity.id
_entity.type
_entity.pdbx_description
1 polymer ?
#
loop_
_entity_poly.entity_id
_entity_poly.type
_entity_poly.pdbx_seq_one_letter_code
_entity_poly.pdbx_strand_id
1 'polypeptide(L)'
;MKRHLFMLGLLFAVPAFAGSTTTPTPQDASQGARRPPPFERKSPVQVLIDHRQDLALTDAQASSLEKIQAALDVKNAPVKQSLEALRPPAPPDRAPQGTPSAQDQARHEQARGLFEQLRANAMAAYQEAEQVLTDAQKTQARALLQAERGSHGPGHGGRGGPPRGE
;
A
#
# COMPACT_ATOMS: atom_id res chain seq x y z
N MET A 1 -26.10 -42.30 13.80
CA MET A 1 -26.06 -43.60 13.10
C MET A 1 -26.36 -43.39 11.62
N LYS A 2 -25.37 -43.58 10.73
CA LYS A 2 -25.45 -44.33 9.46
C LYS A 2 -24.18 -44.05 8.66
N ARG A 3 -23.37 -45.11 8.57
CA ARG A 3 -22.19 -45.25 7.72
C ARG A 3 -22.67 -45.55 6.31
N HIS A 4 -22.11 -44.91 5.30
CA HIS A 4 -21.94 -45.55 3.99
C HIS A 4 -20.51 -45.31 3.51
N LEU A 5 -19.72 -46.36 3.69
CA LEU A 5 -18.49 -46.69 2.98
C LEU A 5 -18.91 -47.20 1.60
N PHE A 6 -18.36 -46.66 0.52
CA PHE A 6 -18.08 -47.46 -0.68
C PHE A 6 -16.82 -46.96 -1.39
N MET A 7 -15.90 -47.91 -1.53
CA MET A 7 -14.64 -47.90 -2.25
C MET A 7 -14.86 -48.16 -3.75
N LEU A 8 -14.15 -47.44 -4.62
CA LEU A 8 -13.55 -47.86 -5.91
C LEU A 8 -13.02 -46.57 -6.58
N GLY A 9 -11.74 -46.40 -6.92
CA GLY A 9 -10.90 -47.33 -7.65
C GLY A 9 -10.97 -47.00 -9.14
N LEU A 10 -10.23 -45.99 -9.61
CA LEU A 10 -9.91 -45.85 -11.04
C LEU A 10 -8.52 -45.23 -11.23
N LEU A 11 -7.58 -46.10 -11.58
CA LEU A 11 -6.29 -45.78 -12.17
C LEU A 11 -6.52 -45.00 -13.48
N PHE A 12 -6.20 -43.71 -13.49
CA PHE A 12 -6.03 -43.00 -14.75
C PHE A 12 -4.59 -43.14 -15.22
N ALA A 13 -4.44 -43.77 -16.38
CA ALA A 13 -3.21 -43.93 -17.12
C ALA A 13 -2.59 -42.56 -17.45
N VAL A 14 -1.29 -42.45 -17.22
CA VAL A 14 -0.46 -41.29 -17.56
C VAL A 14 -0.09 -41.37 -19.04
N PRO A 15 -0.47 -40.41 -19.90
CA PRO A 15 0.17 -40.26 -21.19
C PRO A 15 1.52 -39.57 -20.99
N ALA A 16 2.60 -40.29 -21.31
CA ALA A 16 3.93 -39.72 -21.48
C ALA A 16 3.93 -38.83 -22.72
N PHE A 17 3.77 -37.53 -22.54
CA PHE A 17 4.07 -36.53 -23.57
C PHE A 17 5.49 -36.02 -23.32
N ALA A 18 6.42 -36.49 -24.15
CA ALA A 18 7.70 -35.82 -24.36
C ALA A 18 7.42 -34.52 -25.13
N GLY A 19 7.55 -33.39 -24.44
CA GLY A 19 7.42 -32.06 -24.99
C GLY A 19 8.44 -31.15 -24.32
N SER A 20 9.45 -30.75 -25.10
CA SER A 20 10.47 -29.73 -24.88
C SER A 20 10.48 -29.04 -23.51
N THR A 21 11.49 -29.37 -22.70
CA THR A 21 11.96 -28.54 -21.60
C THR A 21 12.44 -27.19 -22.14
N THR A 22 11.52 -26.24 -22.25
CA THR A 22 11.88 -24.81 -22.22
C THR A 22 11.86 -24.42 -20.76
N THR A 23 13.05 -24.43 -20.14
CA THR A 23 13.30 -23.82 -18.85
C THR A 23 12.77 -22.39 -18.88
N PRO A 24 11.72 -22.01 -18.12
CA PRO A 24 11.35 -20.62 -18.01
C PRO A 24 12.50 -19.93 -17.27
N THR A 25 13.25 -19.12 -17.99
CA THR A 25 14.27 -18.24 -17.44
C THR A 25 13.59 -17.39 -16.35
N PRO A 26 14.05 -17.41 -15.09
CA PRO A 26 13.54 -16.51 -14.06
C PRO A 26 14.09 -15.10 -14.37
N GLN A 27 13.48 -14.43 -15.33
CA GLN A 27 13.88 -13.12 -15.81
C GLN A 27 12.65 -12.22 -16.03
N ASP A 28 11.77 -12.17 -15.02
CA ASP A 28 10.79 -11.06 -14.93
C ASP A 28 10.36 -10.74 -13.49
N ALA A 29 11.10 -11.24 -12.48
CA ALA A 29 10.87 -10.91 -11.07
C ALA A 29 11.61 -9.63 -10.61
N SER A 30 12.09 -8.83 -11.56
CA SER A 30 12.85 -7.60 -11.31
C SER A 30 12.24 -6.37 -11.97
N GLN A 31 10.95 -6.41 -12.34
CA GLN A 31 10.20 -5.17 -12.47
C GLN A 31 10.00 -4.65 -11.06
N GLY A 32 10.96 -3.82 -10.61
CA GLY A 32 10.94 -3.19 -9.30
C GLY A 32 9.53 -2.69 -9.03
N ALA A 33 8.87 -3.28 -8.03
CA ALA A 33 7.50 -2.95 -7.67
C ALA A 33 7.43 -1.43 -7.59
N ARG A 34 6.75 -0.79 -8.56
CA ARG A 34 6.63 0.66 -8.62
C ARG A 34 6.06 1.06 -7.27
N ARG A 35 6.87 1.74 -6.45
CA ARG A 35 6.41 2.20 -5.14
C ARG A 35 5.16 3.03 -5.40
N PRO A 36 4.01 2.69 -4.79
CA PRO A 36 2.79 3.45 -5.02
C PRO A 36 3.09 4.92 -4.69
N PRO A 37 2.58 5.87 -5.48
CA PRO A 37 2.74 7.28 -5.20
C PRO A 37 2.32 7.57 -3.74
N PRO A 38 2.90 8.61 -3.10
CA PRO A 38 2.71 8.84 -1.67
C PRO A 38 1.24 8.98 -1.24
N PHE A 39 0.35 9.36 -2.16
CA PHE A 39 -1.09 9.53 -1.93
C PHE A 39 -1.91 8.22 -2.05
N GLU A 40 -1.32 7.14 -2.58
CA GLU A 40 -1.93 5.81 -2.65
C GLU A 40 -1.66 4.96 -1.40
N ARG A 41 -0.91 5.50 -0.43
CA ARG A 41 -0.73 4.86 0.86
C ARG A 41 -2.07 4.75 1.60
N LYS A 42 -2.22 3.68 2.37
CA LYS A 42 -3.40 3.48 3.23
C LYS A 42 -3.55 4.67 4.19
N SER A 43 -4.78 5.13 4.36
CA SER A 43 -5.10 6.12 5.39
C SER A 43 -4.93 5.47 6.77
N PRO A 44 -4.72 6.24 7.85
CA PRO A 44 -4.72 5.70 9.20
C PRO A 44 -6.01 4.94 9.52
N VAL A 45 -7.18 5.43 9.05
CA VAL A 45 -8.48 4.78 9.29
C VAL A 45 -8.56 3.44 8.58
N GLN A 46 -8.10 3.34 7.34
CA GLN A 46 -8.05 2.08 6.61
C GLN A 46 -7.16 1.06 7.32
N VAL A 47 -6.03 1.48 7.87
CA VAL A 47 -5.16 0.61 8.65
C VAL A 47 -5.91 0.06 9.89
N LEU A 48 -6.70 0.88 10.59
CA LEU A 48 -7.50 0.37 11.73
C LEU A 48 -8.52 -0.69 11.30
N ILE A 49 -9.16 -0.50 10.15
CA ILE A 49 -10.13 -1.45 9.57
C ILE A 49 -9.44 -2.77 9.21
N ASP A 50 -8.29 -2.69 8.52
CA ASP A 50 -7.51 -3.87 8.12
C ASP A 50 -7.07 -4.69 9.35
N HIS A 51 -6.85 -4.03 10.49
CA HIS A 51 -6.44 -4.63 11.76
C HIS A 51 -7.58 -4.79 12.77
N ARG A 52 -8.83 -4.93 12.29
CA ARG A 52 -10.02 -5.07 13.16
C ARG A 52 -9.91 -6.17 14.21
N GLN A 53 -9.28 -7.29 13.85
CA GLN A 53 -9.12 -8.44 14.75
C GLN A 53 -8.10 -8.16 15.84
N ASP A 54 -6.95 -7.56 15.46
CA ASP A 54 -5.89 -7.20 16.40
C ASP A 54 -6.40 -6.17 17.42
N LEU A 55 -7.20 -5.21 16.98
CA LEU A 55 -7.81 -4.17 17.81
C LEU A 55 -9.08 -4.63 18.55
N ALA A 56 -9.50 -5.89 18.37
CA ALA A 56 -10.74 -6.43 18.90
C ALA A 56 -11.94 -5.47 18.67
N LEU A 57 -12.05 -4.92 17.46
CA LEU A 57 -13.13 -3.99 17.12
C LEU A 57 -14.47 -4.73 17.15
N THR A 58 -15.46 -4.12 17.78
CA THR A 58 -16.84 -4.57 17.64
C THR A 58 -17.37 -4.25 16.24
N ASP A 59 -18.41 -4.95 15.80
CA ASP A 59 -19.04 -4.70 14.50
C ASP A 59 -19.54 -3.24 14.37
N ALA A 60 -20.03 -2.67 15.47
CA ALA A 60 -20.47 -1.27 15.52
C ALA A 60 -19.30 -0.29 15.33
N GLN A 61 -18.15 -0.56 15.94
CA GLN A 61 -16.93 0.24 15.76
C GLN A 61 -16.40 0.11 14.33
N ALA A 62 -16.33 -1.12 13.80
CA ALA A 62 -15.89 -1.36 12.43
C ALA A 62 -16.78 -0.63 11.41
N SER A 63 -18.10 -0.72 11.54
CA SER A 63 -19.04 0.00 10.68
C SER A 63 -18.90 1.53 10.80
N SER A 64 -18.56 2.04 11.99
CA SER A 64 -18.32 3.48 12.17
C SER A 64 -17.02 3.92 11.48
N LEU A 65 -15.94 3.12 11.58
CA LEU A 65 -14.68 3.39 10.88
C LEU A 65 -14.84 3.32 9.36
N GLU A 66 -15.62 2.37 8.83
CA GLU A 66 -15.94 2.27 7.40
C GLU A 66 -16.65 3.52 6.88
N LYS A 67 -17.58 4.09 7.66
CA LYS A 67 -18.24 5.37 7.31
C LYS A 67 -17.27 6.54 7.29
N ILE A 68 -16.37 6.61 8.29
CA ILE A 68 -15.32 7.64 8.34
C ILE A 68 -14.38 7.51 7.13
N GLN A 69 -13.98 6.28 6.78
CA GLN A 69 -13.14 6.02 5.61
C GLN A 69 -13.85 6.43 4.31
N ALA A 70 -15.13 6.07 4.14
CA ALA A 70 -15.90 6.46 2.96
C ALA A 70 -16.03 7.99 2.84
N ALA A 71 -16.27 8.70 3.95
CA ALA A 71 -16.31 10.15 3.97
C ALA A 71 -14.95 10.78 3.62
N LEU A 72 -13.85 10.20 4.14
CA LEU A 72 -12.48 10.60 3.79
C LEU A 72 -12.20 10.42 2.30
N ASP A 73 -12.64 9.30 1.70
CA ASP A 73 -12.45 9.04 0.28
C ASP A 73 -13.22 10.02 -0.61
N VAL A 74 -14.47 10.32 -0.27
CA VAL A 74 -15.26 11.36 -0.94
C VAL A 74 -14.56 12.73 -0.84
N LYS A 75 -14.06 13.09 0.35
CA LYS A 75 -13.35 14.35 0.58
C LYS A 75 -12.03 14.44 -0.20
N ASN A 76 -11.33 13.32 -0.33
CA ASN A 76 -10.03 13.27 -1.00
C ASN A 76 -10.12 13.11 -2.52
N ALA A 77 -11.26 12.66 -3.06
CA ALA A 77 -11.45 12.45 -4.49
C ALA A 77 -11.02 13.65 -5.37
N PRO A 78 -11.47 14.90 -5.13
CA PRO A 78 -11.04 16.04 -5.95
C PRO A 78 -9.54 16.35 -5.81
N VAL A 79 -8.95 16.13 -4.63
CA VAL A 79 -7.52 16.37 -4.40
C VAL A 79 -6.66 15.35 -5.14
N LYS A 80 -7.09 14.07 -5.14
CA LYS A 80 -6.46 12.99 -5.90
C LYS A 80 -6.56 13.24 -7.41
N GLN A 81 -7.69 13.75 -7.91
CA GLN A 81 -7.84 14.14 -9.32
C GLN A 81 -6.87 15.26 -9.71
N SER A 82 -6.71 16.29 -8.85
CA SER A 82 -5.73 17.36 -9.08
C SER A 82 -4.29 16.85 -9.09
N LEU A 83 -3.95 15.88 -8.24
CA LEU A 83 -2.62 15.26 -8.25
C LEU A 83 -2.36 14.46 -9.53
N GLU A 84 -3.36 13.72 -10.03
CA GLU A 84 -3.21 12.99 -11.29
C GLU A 84 -3.06 13.94 -12.49
N ALA A 85 -3.76 15.08 -12.48
CA ALA A 85 -3.60 16.10 -13.52
C ALA A 85 -2.20 16.74 -13.54
N LEU A 86 -1.49 16.74 -12.40
CA LEU A 86 -0.10 17.22 -12.30
C LEU A 86 0.94 16.15 -12.67
N ARG A 87 0.52 14.92 -12.93
CA ARG A 87 1.42 13.82 -13.24
C ARG A 87 2.18 14.12 -14.54
N PRO A 88 3.52 14.09 -14.53
CA PRO A 88 4.29 14.26 -15.76
C PRO A 88 3.99 13.10 -16.73
N PRO A 89 4.02 13.36 -18.05
CA PRO A 89 3.95 12.28 -19.02
C PRO A 89 5.07 11.27 -18.75
N ALA A 90 4.79 9.98 -18.96
CA ALA A 90 5.76 8.93 -18.72
C ALA A 90 7.06 9.26 -19.48
N PRO A 91 8.22 9.35 -18.80
CA PRO A 91 9.46 9.61 -19.49
C PRO A 91 9.74 8.45 -20.45
N PRO A 92 10.25 8.72 -21.66
CA PRO A 92 10.74 7.65 -22.53
C PRO A 92 11.85 6.89 -21.81
N ASP A 93 12.01 5.59 -22.12
CA ASP A 93 12.86 4.63 -21.40
C ASP A 93 14.35 5.01 -21.26
N ARG A 94 14.80 6.12 -21.86
CA ARG A 94 16.19 6.60 -21.85
C ARG A 94 16.34 8.13 -21.83
N ALA A 95 15.52 8.86 -21.06
CA ALA A 95 15.82 10.26 -20.80
C ALA A 95 16.93 10.39 -19.74
N PRO A 96 18.09 11.03 -20.02
CA PRO A 96 19.05 11.36 -18.98
C PRO A 96 18.39 12.26 -17.93
N GLN A 97 18.61 11.93 -16.67
CA GLN A 97 18.05 12.63 -15.52
C GLN A 97 18.74 14.00 -15.38
N GLY A 98 18.24 14.98 -16.14
CA GLY A 98 18.72 16.36 -16.11
C GLY A 98 18.24 17.12 -14.87
N THR A 99 18.77 18.33 -14.68
CA THR A 99 18.29 19.27 -13.67
C THR A 99 16.79 19.54 -13.88
N PRO A 100 15.95 19.52 -12.83
CA PRO A 100 14.53 19.82 -12.95
C PRO A 100 14.33 21.20 -13.58
N SER A 101 13.46 21.28 -14.59
CA SER A 101 13.09 22.56 -15.20
C SER A 101 12.30 23.44 -14.22
N ALA A 102 12.18 24.74 -14.48
CA ALA A 102 11.33 25.63 -13.67
C ALA A 102 9.87 25.15 -13.65
N GLN A 103 9.39 24.55 -14.74
CA GLN A 103 8.06 23.95 -14.82
C GLN A 103 7.94 22.69 -13.95
N ASP A 104 8.99 21.88 -13.85
CA ASP A 104 9.02 20.72 -12.95
C ASP A 104 8.97 21.14 -11.48
N GLN A 105 9.70 22.20 -11.14
CA GLN A 105 9.71 22.79 -9.79
C GLN A 105 8.32 23.33 -9.42
N ALA A 106 7.68 24.11 -10.31
CA ALA A 106 6.34 24.61 -10.09
C ALA A 106 5.30 23.48 -9.90
N ARG A 107 5.37 22.42 -10.71
CA ARG A 107 4.53 21.22 -10.54
C ARG A 107 4.76 20.53 -9.19
N HIS A 108 6.01 20.43 -8.75
CA HIS A 108 6.36 19.85 -7.45
C HIS A 108 5.79 20.68 -6.30
N GLU A 109 5.86 22.00 -6.37
CA GLU A 109 5.30 22.89 -5.34
C GLU A 109 3.78 22.78 -5.27
N GLN A 110 3.09 22.75 -6.42
CA GLN A 110 1.65 22.53 -6.46
C GLN A 110 1.27 21.16 -5.88
N ALA A 111 2.00 20.11 -6.25
CA ALA A 111 1.77 18.77 -5.71
C ALA A 111 1.99 18.71 -4.19
N ARG A 112 3.00 19.42 -3.65
CA ARG A 112 3.26 19.49 -2.20
C ARG A 112 2.04 20.01 -1.43
N GLY A 113 1.43 21.10 -1.87
CA GLY A 113 0.23 21.64 -1.21
C GLY A 113 -0.94 20.64 -1.20
N LEU A 114 -1.14 19.92 -2.31
CA LEU A 114 -2.18 18.87 -2.39
C LEU A 114 -1.87 17.68 -1.47
N PHE A 115 -0.60 17.28 -1.35
CA PHE A 115 -0.19 16.25 -0.39
C PHE A 115 -0.43 16.67 1.06
N GLU A 116 -0.15 17.93 1.40
CA GLU A 116 -0.43 18.49 2.73
C GLU A 116 -1.93 18.47 3.02
N GLN A 117 -2.76 18.79 2.03
CA GLN A 117 -4.22 18.71 2.15
C GLN A 117 -4.71 17.28 2.40
N LEU A 118 -4.20 16.28 1.66
CA LEU A 118 -4.52 14.87 1.91
C LEU A 118 -4.11 14.43 3.32
N ARG A 119 -2.93 14.88 3.77
CA ARG A 119 -2.44 14.60 5.13
C ARG A 119 -3.35 15.22 6.19
N ALA A 120 -3.75 16.48 6.02
CA ALA A 120 -4.67 17.15 6.94
C ALA A 120 -6.02 16.43 7.00
N ASN A 121 -6.56 16.02 5.85
CA ASN A 121 -7.80 15.23 5.79
C ASN A 121 -7.67 13.89 6.51
N ALA A 122 -6.56 13.18 6.32
CA ALA A 122 -6.30 11.91 7.00
C ALA A 122 -6.15 12.07 8.52
N MET A 123 -5.56 13.18 8.99
CA MET A 123 -5.45 13.48 10.43
C MET A 123 -6.80 13.79 11.06
N ALA A 124 -7.65 14.58 10.39
CA ALA A 124 -9.00 14.86 10.86
C ALA A 124 -9.84 13.57 10.95
N ALA A 125 -9.82 12.73 9.90
CA ALA A 125 -10.51 11.44 9.91
C ALA A 125 -10.00 10.50 11.01
N TYR A 126 -8.70 10.52 11.30
CA TYR A 126 -8.14 9.74 12.41
C TYR A 126 -8.60 10.26 13.78
N GLN A 127 -8.73 11.57 13.97
CA GLN A 127 -9.26 12.15 15.22
C GLN A 127 -10.73 11.76 15.45
N GLU A 128 -11.53 11.71 14.38
CA GLU A 128 -12.91 11.18 14.43
C GLU A 128 -12.90 9.68 14.76
N ALA A 129 -12.00 8.91 14.15
CA ALA A 129 -11.84 7.49 14.44
C ALA A 129 -11.45 7.23 15.90
N GLU A 130 -10.62 8.06 16.53
CA GLU A 130 -10.30 7.90 17.95
C GLU A 130 -11.54 8.02 18.85
N GLN A 131 -12.58 8.77 18.45
CA GLN A 131 -13.81 8.91 19.26
C GLN A 131 -14.63 7.61 19.35
N VAL A 132 -14.46 6.68 18.40
CA VAL A 132 -15.17 5.39 18.41
C VAL A 132 -14.37 4.27 19.08
N LEU A 133 -13.11 4.53 19.41
CA LEU A 133 -12.21 3.56 20.07
C LEU A 133 -12.22 3.75 21.58
N THR A 134 -12.04 2.63 22.30
CA THR A 134 -11.68 2.66 23.72
C THR A 134 -10.24 3.14 23.91
N ASP A 135 -9.86 3.56 25.11
CA ASP A 135 -8.51 4.07 25.37
C ASP A 135 -7.41 3.01 25.20
N ALA A 136 -7.73 1.75 25.52
CA ALA A 136 -6.86 0.61 25.22
C ALA A 136 -6.64 0.45 23.70
N GLN A 137 -7.73 0.50 22.92
CA GLN A 137 -7.67 0.43 21.46
C GLN A 137 -6.92 1.61 20.86
N LYS A 138 -7.08 2.84 21.36
CA LYS A 138 -6.31 4.01 20.92
C LYS A 138 -4.81 3.80 21.12
N THR A 139 -4.42 3.26 22.27
CA THR A 139 -3.01 2.99 22.57
C THR A 139 -2.42 1.98 21.59
N GLN A 140 -3.13 0.88 21.34
CA GLN A 140 -2.71 -0.14 20.38
C GLN A 140 -2.71 0.38 18.94
N ALA A 141 -3.73 1.15 18.54
CA ALA A 141 -3.83 1.80 17.23
C ALA A 141 -2.62 2.70 16.95
N ARG A 142 -2.17 3.49 17.94
CA ARG A 142 -0.98 4.34 17.79
C ARG A 142 0.29 3.52 17.60
N ALA A 143 0.44 2.40 18.30
CA ALA A 143 1.60 1.51 18.14
C ALA A 143 1.61 0.87 16.74
N LEU A 144 0.45 0.41 16.30
CA LEU A 144 0.26 -0.20 14.99
C LEU A 144 0.56 0.79 13.85
N LEU A 145 0.02 2.01 13.93
CA LEU A 145 0.30 3.07 12.95
C LEU A 145 1.77 3.50 12.92
N GLN A 146 2.48 3.42 14.05
CA GLN A 146 3.93 3.67 14.11
C GLN A 146 4.70 2.56 13.40
N ALA A 147 4.35 1.30 13.65
CA ALA A 147 4.96 0.14 12.99
C ALA A 147 4.75 0.20 11.46
N GLU A 148 3.53 0.52 11.01
CA GLU A 148 3.22 0.64 9.59
C GLU A 148 4.05 1.74 8.90
N ARG A 149 4.27 2.88 9.57
CA ARG A 149 5.13 3.95 9.06
C ARG A 149 6.61 3.53 8.99
N GLY A 150 7.08 2.75 9.96
CA GLY A 150 8.44 2.23 10.01
C GLY A 150 8.73 1.26 8.86
N SER A 151 7.78 0.35 8.58
CA SER A 151 7.88 -0.62 7.48
C SER A 151 7.93 0.03 6.09
N HIS A 152 7.40 1.25 5.94
CA HIS A 152 7.33 1.98 4.68
C HIS A 152 8.36 3.13 4.56
N GLY A 153 9.30 3.25 5.49
CA GLY A 153 10.42 4.19 5.44
C GLY A 153 11.34 3.97 4.23
N PRO A 154 12.19 4.93 3.86
CA PRO A 154 13.21 4.70 2.83
C PRO A 154 14.08 3.54 3.32
N GLY A 155 14.10 2.44 2.56
CA GLY A 155 14.98 1.33 2.84
C GLY A 155 16.41 1.85 3.00
N HIS A 156 17.00 1.57 4.16
CA HIS A 156 18.44 1.61 4.37
C HIS A 156 19.07 0.57 3.42
N GLY A 157 19.29 0.96 2.17
CA GLY A 157 19.85 0.10 1.14
C GLY A 157 20.87 0.89 0.32
N GLY A 158 22.14 0.74 0.68
CA GLY A 158 23.25 0.93 -0.25
C GLY A 158 23.94 2.29 -0.28
N ARG A 159 24.72 2.63 0.77
CA ARG A 159 26.00 3.35 0.57
C ARG A 159 26.96 3.24 1.75
N GLY A 160 27.17 2.02 2.25
CA GLY A 160 28.34 1.68 3.05
C GLY A 160 29.41 1.09 2.12
N GLY A 161 30.12 1.95 1.38
CA GLY A 161 31.38 1.51 0.77
C GLY A 161 32.40 1.26 1.87
N PRO A 162 33.21 0.19 1.81
CA PRO A 162 34.26 -0.01 2.80
C PRO A 162 35.24 1.18 2.77
N PRO A 163 35.83 1.59 3.92
CA PRO A 163 36.89 2.58 3.91
C PRO A 163 38.05 2.03 3.07
N ARG A 164 38.48 2.80 2.08
CA ARG A 164 39.74 2.55 1.39
C ARG A 164 40.83 2.78 2.42
N GLY A 165 41.37 1.68 2.94
CA GLY A 165 42.58 1.72 3.76
C GLY A 165 43.71 2.32 2.95
N GLU A 166 44.36 3.32 3.55
CA GLU A 166 45.78 3.62 3.32
C GLU A 166 46.59 2.96 4.44
#